data_AF-F0VHN1-F1
#
_entry.id   AF-F0VHN1-F1
#
_cell.length_a   1.000
_cell.length_b   1.000
_cell.length_c   1.000
_cell.angle_alpha   90.00
_cell.angle_beta   90.00
_cell.angle_gamma   90.00
#
_symmetry.space_group_name_H-M   'P 1'
#
loop_
_entity.id
_entity.type
_entity.pdbx_description
1 polymer ?
#
loop_
_entity_poly.entity_id
_entity_poly.type
_entity_poly.pdbx_seq_one_letter_code
_entity_poly.pdbx_strand_id
1 'polypeptide(L)'
;MPNSKKRTGSTLDGGASPAGKHQKKDTNSAAAQNALEALRLLSVVVADTGDFETLKKYVPQDATTNPSLLLKAASMPQYAHLMDKSIEAAKKVHGKVALDDAFVEEVVDQLFVFFGVEILKIVPGVVSTEVSAALSFDVDASVAKARKLIQMYKEHGIEQDRVLIKLATTWEGCEAAKILEKENIHCNMTLLFSFAQAVAAAEAKATLISPFVGRILDYYKKAHPEKVAEYVGASDPGVQSVKRIYNYYKKHNYKTTVMAASFRNIGEIIALAGCDKVTVAPALLEELSGSDLPVPRVLGAGTENAEEVASPPRGSQENGVTKDEADAEKLEMDEKTFRWMLNEDAMATEKLAEGIRSFNRDLLSLKDMIREKLRKM
;
A
#
# COMPACT_ATOMS: atom_id res chain seq x y z
N MET A 1 -13.79 -66.71 63.48
CA MET A 1 -12.86 -67.20 64.52
C MET A 1 -11.44 -67.15 63.95
N PRO A 2 -10.43 -66.90 64.80
CA PRO A 2 -9.54 -65.72 64.79
C PRO A 2 -8.22 -66.00 64.02
N ASN A 3 -7.17 -65.18 63.87
CA ASN A 3 -6.54 -64.22 64.78
C ASN A 3 -5.42 -63.45 64.02
N SER A 4 -5.40 -62.13 64.15
CA SER A 4 -4.26 -61.32 64.61
C SER A 4 -2.81 -61.67 64.23
N LYS A 5 -2.04 -60.73 63.65
CA LYS A 5 -1.15 -59.79 64.38
C LYS A 5 -0.30 -58.92 63.44
N LYS A 6 -0.08 -57.69 63.91
CA LYS A 6 0.68 -56.55 63.35
C LYS A 6 2.20 -56.69 63.51
N ARG A 7 2.89 -55.76 62.82
CA ARG A 7 4.24 -55.16 63.02
C ARG A 7 5.33 -55.76 62.12
N THR A 8 6.26 -55.04 61.49
CA THR A 8 6.71 -53.62 61.44
C THR A 8 7.75 -53.58 60.30
N GLY A 9 7.82 -52.56 59.45
CA GLY A 9 8.89 -51.55 59.54
C GLY A 9 9.97 -51.68 58.44
N SER A 10 9.92 -50.73 57.48
CA SER A 10 10.93 -50.18 56.55
C SER A 10 12.11 -51.03 56.03
N THR A 11 12.34 -51.00 54.71
CA THR A 11 13.46 -50.24 54.08
C THR A 11 13.40 -50.31 52.54
N LEU A 12 13.51 -49.12 51.93
CA LEU A 12 14.31 -48.74 50.75
C LEU A 12 14.21 -49.54 49.43
N ASP A 13 13.47 -48.91 48.50
CA ASP A 13 13.85 -48.44 47.16
C ASP A 13 14.83 -49.24 46.26
N GLY A 14 14.45 -49.32 44.97
CA GLY A 14 15.32 -49.69 43.84
C GLY A 14 14.95 -50.97 43.08
N GLY A 15 14.08 -50.89 42.06
CA GLY A 15 13.78 -52.02 41.18
C GLY A 15 13.07 -51.62 39.86
N ALA A 16 13.75 -51.90 38.74
CA ALA A 16 13.54 -51.41 37.38
C ALA A 16 12.25 -51.83 36.63
N SER A 17 11.87 -51.05 35.59
CA SER A 17 11.50 -51.46 34.21
C SER A 17 10.88 -50.29 33.41
N PRO A 18 10.72 -50.37 32.06
CA PRO A 18 11.76 -50.35 31.04
C PRO A 18 11.59 -49.18 30.04
N ALA A 19 12.63 -48.95 29.25
CA ALA A 19 12.79 -47.88 28.27
C ALA A 19 11.61 -47.71 27.29
N GLY A 20 10.96 -46.54 27.36
CA GLY A 20 10.09 -46.01 26.30
C GLY A 20 10.93 -45.42 25.18
N LYS A 21 10.70 -45.88 23.95
CA LYS A 21 11.21 -45.26 22.72
C LYS A 21 10.63 -43.85 22.60
N HIS A 22 11.41 -42.84 22.96
CA HIS A 22 11.16 -41.47 22.48
C HIS A 22 11.59 -41.38 21.02
N GLN A 23 10.61 -41.41 20.13
CA GLN A 23 10.75 -40.78 18.82
C GLN A 23 11.09 -39.31 19.07
N LYS A 24 12.32 -38.91 18.78
CA LYS A 24 12.65 -37.51 18.54
C LYS A 24 11.72 -37.05 17.41
N LYS A 25 10.75 -36.20 17.74
CA LYS A 25 10.16 -35.31 16.74
C LYS A 25 11.31 -34.41 16.29
N ASP A 26 11.80 -34.67 15.08
CA ASP A 26 12.63 -33.72 14.37
C ASP A 26 11.79 -32.46 14.11
N THR A 27 11.83 -31.53 15.07
CA THR A 27 11.37 -30.15 14.88
C THR A 27 12.45 -29.42 14.11
N ASN A 28 12.60 -29.74 12.84
CA ASN A 28 13.39 -28.91 11.93
C ASN A 28 12.89 -29.06 10.49
N SER A 29 11.72 -28.48 10.22
CA SER A 29 11.43 -27.94 8.90
C SER A 29 11.17 -26.45 9.05
N ALA A 30 12.22 -25.68 9.37
CA ALA A 30 12.25 -24.29 8.93
C ALA A 30 12.20 -24.36 7.41
N ALA A 31 11.01 -24.18 6.82
CA ALA A 31 10.91 -23.95 5.39
C ALA A 31 11.91 -22.83 5.06
N ALA A 32 12.78 -23.05 4.07
CA ALA A 32 13.74 -22.03 3.65
C ALA A 32 12.97 -20.73 3.41
N GLN A 33 13.20 -19.73 4.26
CA GLN A 33 12.44 -18.49 4.23
C GLN A 33 12.93 -17.68 3.02
N ASN A 34 12.12 -17.63 1.96
CA ASN A 34 12.41 -16.80 0.79
C ASN A 34 12.29 -15.31 1.16
N ALA A 35 12.74 -14.43 0.26
CA ALA A 35 12.75 -13.00 0.48
C ALA A 35 11.34 -12.42 0.74
N LEU A 36 10.28 -12.99 0.14
CA LEU A 36 8.90 -12.58 0.40
C LEU A 36 8.47 -12.89 1.85
N GLU A 37 8.73 -14.10 2.33
CA GLU A 37 8.41 -14.48 3.72
C GLU A 37 9.27 -13.71 4.73
N ALA A 38 10.52 -13.37 4.39
CA ALA A 38 11.36 -12.50 5.22
C ALA A 38 10.82 -11.07 5.30
N LEU A 39 10.37 -10.51 4.16
CA LEU A 39 9.77 -9.18 4.09
C LEU A 39 8.50 -9.06 4.93
N ARG A 40 7.65 -10.10 4.95
CA ARG A 40 6.41 -10.13 5.75
C ARG A 40 6.64 -10.02 7.26
N LEU A 41 7.82 -10.39 7.76
CA LEU A 41 8.17 -10.20 9.17
C LEU A 41 8.47 -8.73 9.52
N LEU A 42 8.74 -7.91 8.52
CA LEU A 42 9.24 -6.54 8.70
C LEU A 42 8.23 -5.49 8.26
N SER A 43 7.43 -5.80 7.24
CA SER A 43 6.48 -4.89 6.60
C SER A 43 5.19 -5.62 6.24
N VAL A 44 4.07 -4.90 6.30
CA VAL A 44 2.81 -5.44 5.76
C VAL A 44 2.88 -5.45 4.23
N VAL A 45 2.77 -6.63 3.64
CA VAL A 45 2.80 -6.80 2.18
C VAL A 45 1.39 -6.64 1.61
N VAL A 46 1.29 -5.73 0.64
CA VAL A 46 0.08 -5.36 -0.10
C VAL A 46 0.29 -5.73 -1.57
N ALA A 47 -0.74 -6.22 -2.26
CA ALA A 47 -0.63 -6.50 -3.70
C ALA A 47 -1.17 -5.35 -4.54
N ASP A 48 -0.39 -4.93 -5.55
CA ASP A 48 -0.78 -3.88 -6.50
C ASP A 48 -1.36 -4.50 -7.78
N THR A 49 -2.61 -4.97 -7.69
CA THR A 49 -3.26 -5.68 -8.81
C THR A 49 -4.78 -5.71 -8.69
N GLY A 50 -5.46 -5.72 -9.85
CA GLY A 50 -6.88 -6.10 -9.97
C GLY A 50 -7.09 -7.59 -10.32
N ASP A 51 -6.01 -8.38 -10.41
CA ASP A 51 -6.06 -9.79 -10.77
C ASP A 51 -6.22 -10.70 -9.55
N PHE A 52 -7.40 -11.30 -9.42
CA PHE A 52 -7.78 -12.14 -8.28
C PHE A 52 -6.94 -13.41 -8.14
N GLU A 53 -6.48 -14.00 -9.25
CA GLU A 53 -5.66 -15.22 -9.21
C GLU A 53 -4.29 -14.94 -8.59
N THR A 54 -3.69 -13.78 -8.91
CA THR A 54 -2.49 -13.31 -8.21
C THR A 54 -2.74 -13.14 -6.70
N LEU A 55 -3.87 -12.54 -6.31
CA LEU A 55 -4.19 -12.32 -4.89
C LEU A 55 -4.31 -13.64 -4.13
N LYS A 56 -4.94 -14.66 -4.74
CA LYS A 56 -5.04 -16.01 -4.14
C LYS A 56 -3.66 -16.69 -4.03
N LYS A 57 -2.76 -16.47 -4.99
CA LYS A 57 -1.41 -17.05 -4.97
C LYS A 57 -0.56 -16.51 -3.82
N TYR A 58 -0.60 -15.20 -3.60
CA TYR A 58 0.31 -14.54 -2.65
C TYR A 58 -0.32 -14.09 -1.34
N VAL A 59 -1.64 -14.23 -1.17
CA VAL A 59 -2.41 -13.96 0.06
C VAL A 59 -1.91 -12.72 0.82
N PRO A 60 -1.93 -11.53 0.17
CA PRO A 60 -1.47 -10.30 0.79
C PRO A 60 -2.44 -9.85 1.89
N GLN A 61 -1.98 -8.95 2.77
CA GLN A 61 -2.84 -8.39 3.82
C GLN A 61 -3.91 -7.46 3.24
N ASP A 62 -3.50 -6.57 2.33
CA ASP A 62 -4.36 -5.60 1.64
C ASP A 62 -4.14 -5.70 0.12
N ALA A 63 -4.95 -4.96 -0.65
CA ALA A 63 -4.72 -4.78 -2.07
C ALA A 63 -4.94 -3.33 -2.53
N THR A 64 -4.22 -2.93 -3.56
CA THR A 64 -4.41 -1.63 -4.22
C THR A 64 -4.85 -1.80 -5.66
N THR A 65 -5.83 -1.01 -6.06
CA THR A 65 -6.17 -0.80 -7.47
C THR A 65 -5.86 0.66 -7.87
N ASN A 66 -5.89 0.90 -9.18
CA ASN A 66 -5.82 2.22 -9.81
C ASN A 66 -6.43 2.08 -11.23
N PRO A 67 -6.66 3.18 -11.97
CA PRO A 67 -7.28 3.10 -13.30
C PRO A 67 -6.53 2.19 -14.28
N SER A 68 -5.20 2.20 -14.29
CA SER A 68 -4.38 1.34 -15.15
C SER A 68 -4.57 -0.15 -14.84
N LEU A 69 -4.60 -0.51 -13.55
CA LEU A 69 -4.76 -1.89 -13.12
C LEU A 69 -6.16 -2.43 -13.42
N LEU A 70 -7.20 -1.60 -13.26
CA LEU A 70 -8.56 -2.00 -13.59
C LEU A 70 -8.81 -2.05 -15.09
N LEU A 71 -8.22 -1.15 -15.89
CA LEU A 71 -8.22 -1.30 -17.35
C LEU A 71 -7.60 -2.64 -17.78
N LYS A 72 -6.43 -2.98 -17.22
CA LYS A 72 -5.76 -4.24 -17.50
C LYS A 72 -6.61 -5.45 -17.09
N ALA A 73 -7.18 -5.44 -15.89
CA ALA A 73 -7.99 -6.54 -15.38
C ALA A 73 -9.32 -6.67 -16.14
N ALA A 74 -10.02 -5.58 -16.43
CA ALA A 74 -11.27 -5.58 -17.20
C ALA A 74 -11.08 -6.08 -18.65
N SER A 75 -9.87 -5.95 -19.19
CA SER A 75 -9.50 -6.50 -20.51
C SER A 75 -9.31 -8.02 -20.51
N MET A 76 -9.24 -8.66 -19.34
CA MET A 76 -8.99 -10.10 -19.24
C MET A 76 -10.29 -10.91 -19.41
N PRO A 77 -10.33 -11.93 -20.29
CA PRO A 77 -11.54 -12.70 -20.55
C PRO A 77 -12.19 -13.31 -19.30
N GLN A 78 -11.40 -13.77 -18.33
CA GLN A 78 -11.91 -14.35 -17.09
C GLN A 78 -12.72 -13.37 -16.23
N TYR A 79 -12.51 -12.06 -16.40
CA TYR A 79 -13.20 -11.00 -15.65
C TYR A 79 -14.29 -10.30 -16.46
N ALA A 80 -14.57 -10.74 -17.70
CA ALA A 80 -15.60 -10.15 -18.56
C ALA A 80 -16.99 -10.11 -17.90
N HIS A 81 -17.30 -11.11 -17.05
CA HIS A 81 -18.55 -11.19 -16.31
C HIS A 81 -18.77 -10.00 -15.35
N LEU A 82 -17.71 -9.37 -14.83
CA LEU A 82 -17.82 -8.17 -14.00
C LEU A 82 -18.24 -6.96 -14.82
N MET A 83 -17.80 -6.86 -16.07
CA MET A 83 -18.25 -5.81 -16.98
C MET A 83 -19.74 -5.95 -17.27
N ASP A 84 -20.22 -7.16 -17.58
CA ASP A 84 -21.65 -7.42 -17.80
C ASP A 84 -22.48 -7.07 -16.55
N LYS A 85 -22.00 -7.48 -15.37
CA LYS A 85 -22.63 -7.15 -14.08
C LYS A 85 -22.69 -5.64 -13.84
N SER A 86 -21.64 -4.89 -14.21
CA SER A 86 -21.55 -3.43 -14.07
C SER A 86 -22.55 -2.71 -14.96
N ILE A 87 -22.71 -3.16 -16.20
CA ILE A 87 -23.69 -2.62 -17.14
C ILE A 87 -25.12 -2.85 -16.61
N GLU A 88 -25.44 -4.04 -16.13
CA GLU A 88 -26.76 -4.34 -15.58
C GLU A 88 -27.02 -3.56 -14.26
N ALA A 89 -26.01 -3.33 -13.43
CA ALA A 89 -26.14 -2.49 -12.25
C ALA A 89 -26.42 -1.02 -12.63
N ALA A 90 -25.65 -0.45 -13.56
CA ALA A 90 -25.86 0.90 -14.05
C ALA A 90 -27.23 1.08 -14.70
N LYS A 91 -27.71 0.07 -15.45
CA LYS A 91 -29.06 0.04 -16.02
C LYS A 91 -30.16 0.11 -14.97
N LYS A 92 -29.98 -0.51 -13.80
CA LYS A 92 -30.96 -0.39 -12.70
C LYS A 92 -31.01 1.03 -12.13
N VAL A 93 -29.86 1.70 -12.04
CA VAL A 93 -29.77 3.09 -11.57
C VAL A 93 -30.38 4.06 -12.58
N HIS A 94 -30.09 3.89 -13.88
CA HIS A 94 -30.54 4.80 -14.95
C HIS A 94 -31.89 4.42 -15.58
N GLY A 95 -32.44 3.25 -15.24
CA GLY A 95 -33.67 2.69 -15.82
C GLY A 95 -33.52 2.12 -17.24
N LYS A 96 -32.43 2.43 -17.95
CA LYS A 96 -32.13 1.94 -19.30
C LYS A 96 -30.63 1.91 -19.55
N VAL A 97 -30.22 1.11 -20.54
CA VAL A 97 -28.88 1.20 -21.12
C VAL A 97 -28.81 2.44 -22.01
N ALA A 98 -27.74 3.21 -21.91
CA ALA A 98 -27.50 4.38 -22.75
C ALA A 98 -26.03 4.49 -23.15
N LEU A 99 -25.75 5.22 -24.23
CA LEU A 99 -24.37 5.50 -24.69
C LEU A 99 -23.86 6.88 -24.23
N ASP A 100 -24.63 7.60 -23.42
CA ASP A 100 -24.22 8.90 -22.88
C ASP A 100 -23.17 8.76 -21.78
N ASP A 101 -22.46 9.86 -21.53
CA ASP A 101 -21.35 9.88 -20.57
C ASP A 101 -21.81 9.56 -19.14
N ALA A 102 -23.00 10.01 -18.74
CA ALA A 102 -23.50 9.74 -17.39
C ALA A 102 -23.67 8.24 -17.13
N PHE A 103 -24.24 7.49 -18.10
CA PHE A 103 -24.35 6.04 -18.00
C PHE A 103 -22.99 5.36 -18.00
N VAL A 104 -22.07 5.77 -18.88
CA VAL A 104 -20.73 5.17 -18.96
C VAL A 104 -19.93 5.41 -17.68
N GLU A 105 -20.03 6.59 -17.08
CA GLU A 105 -19.41 6.88 -15.76
C GLU A 105 -20.00 6.02 -14.64
N GLU A 106 -21.31 5.77 -14.66
CA GLU A 106 -21.94 4.85 -13.71
C GLU A 106 -21.41 3.43 -13.89
N VAL A 107 -21.27 2.93 -15.13
CA VAL A 107 -20.68 1.60 -15.39
C VAL A 107 -19.24 1.52 -14.85
N VAL A 108 -18.45 2.57 -15.02
CA VAL A 108 -17.07 2.64 -14.46
C VAL A 108 -17.11 2.53 -12.93
N ASP A 109 -17.93 3.33 -12.26
CA ASP A 109 -18.02 3.31 -10.79
C ASP A 109 -18.45 1.92 -10.29
N GLN A 110 -19.46 1.32 -10.93
CA GLN A 110 -19.93 -0.04 -10.62
C GLN A 110 -18.83 -1.08 -10.81
N LEU A 111 -18.06 -0.97 -11.89
CA LEU A 111 -16.95 -1.88 -12.18
C LEU A 111 -15.85 -1.77 -11.11
N PHE A 112 -15.48 -0.56 -10.72
CA PHE A 112 -14.45 -0.32 -9.70
C PHE A 112 -14.87 -0.94 -8.36
N VAL A 113 -16.13 -0.71 -7.95
CA VAL A 113 -16.68 -1.28 -6.72
C VAL A 113 -16.77 -2.80 -6.81
N PHE A 114 -17.21 -3.38 -7.93
CA PHE A 114 -17.28 -4.83 -8.06
C PHE A 114 -15.92 -5.51 -8.00
N PHE A 115 -14.89 -4.94 -8.62
CA PHE A 115 -13.53 -5.44 -8.45
C PHE A 115 -13.11 -5.38 -6.98
N GLY A 116 -13.32 -4.26 -6.29
CA GLY A 116 -12.97 -4.18 -4.88
C GLY A 116 -13.75 -5.15 -3.98
N VAL A 117 -15.04 -5.37 -4.25
CA VAL A 117 -15.85 -6.37 -3.53
C VAL A 117 -15.27 -7.77 -3.70
N GLU A 118 -14.89 -8.17 -4.92
CA GLU A 118 -14.27 -9.49 -5.14
C GLU A 118 -12.89 -9.59 -4.49
N ILE A 119 -12.10 -8.51 -4.50
CA ILE A 119 -10.80 -8.44 -3.80
C ILE A 119 -10.98 -8.64 -2.29
N LEU A 120 -11.96 -7.98 -1.68
CA LEU A 120 -12.21 -8.04 -0.23
C LEU A 120 -12.70 -9.40 0.27
N LYS A 121 -13.15 -10.29 -0.62
CA LYS A 121 -13.41 -11.70 -0.30
C LYS A 121 -12.13 -12.52 -0.16
N ILE A 122 -11.02 -12.04 -0.73
CA ILE A 122 -9.73 -12.73 -0.78
C ILE A 122 -8.78 -12.18 0.28
N VAL A 123 -8.69 -10.85 0.41
CA VAL A 123 -7.76 -10.21 1.35
C VAL A 123 -8.43 -9.95 2.71
N PRO A 124 -7.74 -10.21 3.84
CA PRO A 124 -8.31 -9.99 5.16
C PRO A 124 -8.39 -8.51 5.57
N GLY A 125 -7.55 -7.66 4.99
CA GLY A 125 -7.50 -6.23 5.25
C GLY A 125 -8.33 -5.42 4.25
N VAL A 126 -7.74 -4.34 3.74
CA VAL A 126 -8.47 -3.29 2.98
C VAL A 126 -8.20 -3.34 1.48
N VAL A 127 -9.06 -2.68 0.70
CA VAL A 127 -8.83 -2.40 -0.71
C VAL A 127 -8.75 -0.89 -0.98
N SER A 128 -7.76 -0.44 -1.74
CA SER A 128 -7.75 0.94 -2.26
C SER A 128 -8.50 1.04 -3.59
N THR A 129 -9.47 1.95 -3.66
CA THR A 129 -10.23 2.28 -4.88
C THR A 129 -10.04 3.75 -5.23
N GLU A 130 -9.60 4.03 -6.45
CA GLU A 130 -9.21 5.39 -6.85
C GLU A 130 -10.36 6.17 -7.46
N VAL A 131 -10.51 7.44 -7.06
CA VAL A 131 -11.42 8.38 -7.73
C VAL A 131 -10.91 8.68 -9.14
N SER A 132 -11.79 9.18 -10.01
CA SER A 132 -11.38 9.63 -11.35
C SER A 132 -10.28 10.68 -11.26
N ALA A 133 -9.16 10.44 -11.95
CA ALA A 133 -8.04 11.37 -11.99
C ALA A 133 -8.40 12.74 -12.59
N ALA A 134 -9.48 12.84 -13.38
CA ALA A 134 -10.00 14.11 -13.87
C ALA A 134 -10.48 15.05 -12.74
N LEU A 135 -10.78 14.51 -11.55
CA LEU A 135 -11.24 15.26 -10.39
C LEU A 135 -10.09 15.75 -9.49
N SER A 136 -8.83 15.48 -9.84
CA SER A 136 -7.66 15.75 -8.98
C SER A 136 -7.47 17.22 -8.57
N PHE A 137 -8.17 18.15 -9.22
CA PHE A 137 -8.11 19.59 -8.94
C PHE A 137 -9.47 20.17 -8.52
N ASP A 138 -10.41 19.32 -8.14
CA ASP A 138 -11.75 19.70 -7.69
C ASP A 138 -12.06 19.00 -6.36
N VAL A 139 -12.05 19.77 -5.28
CA VAL A 139 -12.26 19.28 -3.91
C VAL A 139 -13.66 18.69 -3.76
N ASP A 140 -14.69 19.45 -4.14
CA ASP A 140 -16.08 19.07 -3.92
C ASP A 140 -16.46 17.86 -4.77
N ALA A 141 -16.01 17.81 -6.03
CA ALA A 141 -16.27 16.67 -6.89
C ALA A 141 -15.52 15.41 -6.41
N SER A 142 -14.29 15.56 -5.91
CA SER A 142 -13.54 14.43 -5.33
C SER A 142 -14.24 13.87 -4.09
N VAL A 143 -14.70 14.74 -3.18
CA VAL A 143 -15.45 14.35 -1.98
C VAL A 143 -16.78 13.70 -2.36
N ALA A 144 -17.54 14.28 -3.30
CA ALA A 144 -18.80 13.72 -3.76
C ALA A 144 -18.62 12.32 -4.38
N LYS A 145 -17.59 12.15 -5.22
CA LYS A 145 -17.25 10.85 -5.81
C LYS A 145 -16.85 9.83 -4.75
N ALA A 146 -16.00 10.22 -3.79
CA ALA A 146 -15.59 9.35 -2.68
C ALA A 146 -16.78 8.83 -1.87
N ARG A 147 -17.69 9.72 -1.46
CA ARG A 147 -18.92 9.35 -0.74
C ARG A 147 -19.80 8.42 -1.55
N LYS A 148 -19.95 8.67 -2.86
CA LYS A 148 -20.70 7.79 -3.76
C LYS A 148 -20.10 6.38 -3.77
N LEU A 149 -18.79 6.25 -3.93
CA LEU A 149 -18.11 4.95 -3.94
C LEU A 149 -18.29 4.19 -2.61
N ILE A 150 -18.16 4.87 -1.47
CA ILE A 150 -18.40 4.26 -0.15
C ILE A 150 -19.84 3.78 -0.02
N GLN A 151 -20.81 4.58 -0.45
CA GLN A 151 -22.22 4.18 -0.44
C GLN A 151 -22.47 2.94 -1.32
N MET A 152 -21.85 2.86 -2.49
CA MET A 152 -21.93 1.68 -3.36
C MET A 152 -21.29 0.43 -2.75
N TYR A 153 -20.18 0.57 -2.02
CA TYR A 153 -19.61 -0.54 -1.23
C TYR A 153 -20.57 -1.01 -0.14
N LYS A 154 -21.20 -0.08 0.59
CA LYS A 154 -22.17 -0.38 1.64
C LYS A 154 -23.39 -1.15 1.12
N GLU A 155 -23.86 -0.82 -0.08
CA GLU A 155 -24.95 -1.56 -0.76
C GLU A 155 -24.60 -3.03 -1.03
N HIS A 156 -23.31 -3.37 -1.02
CA HIS A 156 -22.79 -4.73 -1.14
C HIS A 156 -22.38 -5.35 0.19
N GLY A 157 -22.79 -4.75 1.31
CA GLY A 157 -22.49 -5.25 2.66
C GLY A 157 -21.02 -5.09 3.04
N ILE A 158 -20.29 -4.19 2.39
CA ILE A 158 -18.91 -3.86 2.74
C ILE A 158 -18.91 -2.64 3.65
N GLU A 159 -18.37 -2.82 4.86
CA GLU A 159 -18.15 -1.73 5.80
C GLU A 159 -17.07 -0.77 5.28
N GLN A 160 -17.22 0.52 5.57
CA GLN A 160 -16.35 1.57 5.01
C GLN A 160 -14.88 1.45 5.46
N ASP A 161 -14.63 0.83 6.62
CA ASP A 161 -13.27 0.60 7.16
C ASP A 161 -12.46 -0.43 6.34
N ARG A 162 -13.13 -1.21 5.49
CA ARG A 162 -12.50 -2.12 4.52
C ARG A 162 -12.05 -1.42 3.24
N VAL A 163 -12.34 -0.13 3.07
CA VAL A 163 -12.08 0.61 1.84
C VAL A 163 -11.20 1.84 2.12
N LEU A 164 -10.16 2.01 1.31
CA LEU A 164 -9.40 3.25 1.23
C LEU A 164 -9.76 3.98 -0.07
N ILE A 165 -10.30 5.20 0.03
CA ILE A 165 -10.49 6.06 -1.14
C ILE A 165 -9.13 6.63 -1.54
N LYS A 166 -8.72 6.34 -2.77
CA LYS A 166 -7.43 6.76 -3.28
C LYS A 166 -7.56 8.05 -4.07
N LEU A 167 -6.75 9.04 -3.71
CA LEU A 167 -6.75 10.40 -4.24
C LEU A 167 -5.34 10.78 -4.68
N ALA A 168 -5.21 11.47 -5.82
CA ALA A 168 -3.93 12.07 -6.20
C ALA A 168 -3.52 13.12 -5.15
N THR A 169 -2.24 13.15 -4.76
CA THR A 169 -1.73 14.06 -3.71
C THR A 169 -1.46 15.46 -4.28
N THR A 170 -2.47 16.07 -4.88
CA THR A 170 -2.53 17.51 -5.16
C THR A 170 -2.91 18.26 -3.88
N TRP A 171 -2.88 19.60 -3.90
CA TRP A 171 -3.39 20.39 -2.78
C TRP A 171 -4.88 20.11 -2.55
N GLU A 172 -5.66 20.12 -3.63
CA GLU A 172 -7.09 19.87 -3.63
C GLU A 172 -7.40 18.44 -3.16
N GLY A 173 -6.58 17.46 -3.54
CA GLY A 173 -6.67 16.09 -3.05
C GLY A 173 -6.44 15.98 -1.53
N CYS A 174 -5.49 16.75 -0.98
CA CYS A 174 -5.25 16.80 0.47
C CYS A 174 -6.41 17.46 1.22
N GLU A 175 -6.98 18.55 0.69
CA GLU A 175 -8.16 19.19 1.28
C GLU A 175 -9.41 18.29 1.19
N ALA A 176 -9.58 17.54 0.10
CA ALA A 176 -10.62 16.52 -0.01
C ALA A 176 -10.42 15.40 1.04
N ALA A 177 -9.20 14.88 1.20
CA ALA A 177 -8.88 13.86 2.21
C ALA A 177 -9.19 14.35 3.62
N LYS A 178 -8.85 15.60 3.95
CA LYS A 178 -9.14 16.22 5.25
C LYS A 178 -10.64 16.29 5.57
N ILE A 179 -11.50 16.46 4.57
CA ILE A 179 -12.97 16.39 4.73
C ILE A 179 -13.39 14.93 4.95
N LEU A 180 -12.94 14.03 4.10
CA LEU A 180 -13.32 12.61 4.11
C LEU A 180 -12.89 11.89 5.40
N GLU A 181 -11.67 12.15 5.90
CA GLU A 181 -11.17 11.54 7.13
C GLU A 181 -11.98 11.99 8.36
N LYS A 182 -12.50 13.23 8.38
CA LYS A 182 -13.42 13.68 9.45
C LYS A 182 -14.76 12.94 9.42
N GLU A 183 -15.12 12.38 8.27
CA GLU A 183 -16.32 11.59 8.06
C GLU A 183 -16.05 10.08 8.25
N ASN A 184 -14.84 9.71 8.67
CA ASN A 184 -14.36 8.33 8.76
C ASN A 184 -14.35 7.60 7.40
N ILE A 185 -14.16 8.34 6.31
CA ILE A 185 -13.84 7.79 4.99
C ILE A 185 -12.33 7.86 4.82
N HIS A 186 -11.69 6.71 5.01
CA HIS A 186 -10.24 6.60 5.04
C HIS A 186 -9.63 6.76 3.66
N CYS A 187 -8.54 7.53 3.58
CA CYS A 187 -7.91 7.93 2.33
C CYS A 187 -6.52 7.33 2.14
N ASN A 188 -6.21 6.98 0.89
CA ASN A 188 -4.87 6.64 0.40
C ASN A 188 -4.38 7.75 -0.54
N MET A 189 -3.41 8.55 -0.09
CA MET A 189 -2.85 9.64 -0.89
C MET A 189 -1.76 9.12 -1.84
N THR A 190 -2.07 9.04 -3.14
CA THR A 190 -1.22 8.46 -4.20
C THR A 190 -0.53 9.52 -5.05
N LEU A 191 0.34 9.11 -5.99
CA LEU A 191 1.14 10.03 -6.81
C LEU A 191 1.93 11.03 -5.95
N LEU A 192 2.48 10.52 -4.84
CA LEU A 192 3.28 11.28 -3.90
C LEU A 192 4.76 11.13 -4.29
N PHE A 193 5.37 12.26 -4.64
CA PHE A 193 6.74 12.35 -5.14
C PHE A 193 7.61 13.30 -4.30
N SER A 194 7.04 14.37 -3.74
CA SER A 194 7.76 15.36 -2.95
C SER A 194 7.53 15.23 -1.44
N PHE A 195 8.46 15.80 -0.68
CA PHE A 195 8.33 15.93 0.76
C PHE A 195 7.15 16.83 1.15
N ALA A 196 6.87 17.89 0.37
CA ALA A 196 5.75 18.80 0.63
C ALA A 196 4.40 18.07 0.60
N GLN A 197 4.22 17.15 -0.34
CA GLN A 197 3.04 16.30 -0.42
C GLN A 197 2.91 15.38 0.81
N ALA A 198 4.01 14.81 1.29
CA ALA A 198 3.98 14.00 2.51
C ALA A 198 3.57 14.83 3.74
N VAL A 199 4.09 16.04 3.91
CA VAL A 199 3.69 16.88 5.05
C VAL A 199 2.21 17.28 4.94
N ALA A 200 1.76 17.74 3.77
CA ALA A 200 0.36 18.12 3.55
C ALA A 200 -0.61 16.95 3.83
N ALA A 201 -0.30 15.74 3.34
CA ALA A 201 -1.15 14.57 3.58
C ALA A 201 -1.21 14.17 5.07
N ALA A 202 -0.11 14.32 5.80
CA ALA A 202 -0.07 14.07 7.24
C ALA A 202 -0.91 15.08 8.04
N GLU A 203 -0.83 16.37 7.66
CA GLU A 203 -1.62 17.44 8.28
C GLU A 203 -3.12 17.35 7.93
N ALA A 204 -3.44 16.85 6.74
CA ALA A 204 -4.79 16.44 6.35
C ALA A 204 -5.31 15.22 7.14
N LYS A 205 -4.44 14.57 7.94
CA LYS A 205 -4.72 13.34 8.69
C LYS A 205 -5.16 12.17 7.81
N ALA A 206 -4.61 12.10 6.59
CA ALA A 206 -4.83 10.95 5.74
C ALA A 206 -4.44 9.66 6.48
N THR A 207 -5.21 8.60 6.31
CA THR A 207 -4.98 7.30 6.92
C THR A 207 -3.68 6.69 6.39
N LEU A 208 -3.44 6.84 5.08
CA LEU A 208 -2.31 6.23 4.40
C LEU A 208 -1.80 7.13 3.27
N ILE A 209 -0.49 7.11 3.04
CA ILE A 209 0.16 7.68 1.85
C ILE A 209 0.88 6.59 1.04
N SER A 210 0.90 6.77 -0.28
CA SER A 210 1.61 5.92 -1.24
C SER A 210 2.73 6.71 -1.93
N PRO A 211 3.90 6.92 -1.29
CA PRO A 211 5.08 7.49 -1.96
C PRO A 211 5.60 6.54 -3.05
N PHE A 212 5.82 7.08 -4.24
CA PHE A 212 6.25 6.29 -5.39
C PHE A 212 7.77 6.21 -5.46
N VAL A 213 8.31 5.00 -5.60
CA VAL A 213 9.76 4.76 -5.66
C VAL A 213 10.25 4.75 -7.10
N GLY A 214 9.81 3.77 -7.89
CA GLY A 214 10.36 3.50 -9.22
C GLY A 214 10.10 4.59 -10.25
N ARG A 215 9.04 5.40 -10.11
CA ARG A 215 8.82 6.55 -11.01
C ARG A 215 9.79 7.70 -10.73
N ILE A 216 10.28 7.83 -9.49
CA ILE A 216 11.37 8.75 -9.16
C ILE A 216 12.65 8.24 -9.81
N LEU A 217 12.95 6.94 -9.67
CA LEU A 217 14.10 6.32 -10.35
C LEU A 217 14.07 6.57 -11.87
N ASP A 218 12.93 6.35 -12.53
CA ASP A 218 12.78 6.57 -13.97
C ASP A 218 13.14 8.01 -14.38
N TYR A 219 12.73 9.01 -13.58
CA TYR A 219 13.06 10.41 -13.84
C TYR A 219 14.57 10.63 -13.78
N TYR A 220 15.22 10.21 -12.70
CA TYR A 220 16.65 10.43 -12.48
C TYR A 220 17.51 9.65 -13.48
N LYS A 221 17.11 8.44 -13.88
CA LYS A 221 17.80 7.68 -14.94
C LYS A 221 17.76 8.42 -16.29
N LYS A 222 16.62 9.07 -16.60
CA LYS A 222 16.46 9.83 -17.84
C LYS A 222 17.21 11.17 -17.79
N ALA A 223 17.15 11.88 -16.67
CA ALA A 223 17.78 13.17 -16.50
C ALA A 223 19.30 13.09 -16.34
N HIS A 224 19.79 12.00 -15.73
CA HIS A 224 21.20 11.79 -15.40
C HIS A 224 21.65 10.37 -15.81
N PRO A 225 21.69 10.05 -17.11
CA PRO A 225 22.05 8.72 -17.61
C PRO A 225 23.45 8.27 -17.17
N GLU A 226 24.35 9.22 -16.90
CA GLU A 226 25.71 8.97 -16.42
C GLU A 226 25.77 8.42 -14.98
N LYS A 227 24.72 8.64 -14.18
CA LYS A 227 24.64 8.22 -12.76
C LYS A 227 23.82 6.95 -12.55
N VAL A 228 23.30 6.33 -13.61
CA VAL A 228 22.39 5.18 -13.51
C VAL A 228 22.98 4.03 -12.71
N ALA A 229 24.29 3.79 -12.80
CA ALA A 229 24.98 2.74 -12.06
C ALA A 229 25.03 2.99 -10.53
N GLU A 230 24.81 4.23 -10.09
CA GLU A 230 24.81 4.63 -8.68
C GLU A 230 23.43 4.44 -8.03
N TYR A 231 22.35 4.43 -8.82
CA TYR A 231 20.98 4.32 -8.34
C TYR A 231 20.61 2.87 -8.03
N VAL A 232 21.23 2.31 -6.99
CA VAL A 232 21.03 0.92 -6.55
C VAL A 232 20.75 0.87 -5.05
N GLY A 233 19.75 0.08 -4.65
CA GLY A 233 19.43 -0.17 -3.25
C GLY A 233 19.20 1.11 -2.46
N ALA A 234 20.04 1.37 -1.46
CA ALA A 234 19.90 2.55 -0.59
C ALA A 234 20.23 3.89 -1.26
N SER A 235 20.95 3.88 -2.38
CA SER A 235 21.30 5.07 -3.16
C SER A 235 20.28 5.42 -4.23
N ASP A 236 19.23 4.60 -4.38
CA ASP A 236 18.11 4.91 -5.27
C ASP A 236 17.35 6.16 -4.78
N PRO A 237 17.10 7.16 -5.64
CA PRO A 237 16.47 8.42 -5.23
C PRO A 237 15.02 8.25 -4.75
N GLY A 238 14.28 7.26 -5.28
CA GLY A 238 12.96 6.91 -4.78
C GLY A 238 13.00 6.26 -3.40
N VAL A 239 13.97 5.37 -3.17
CA VAL A 239 14.22 4.78 -1.85
C VAL A 239 14.59 5.87 -0.82
N GLN A 240 15.46 6.80 -1.19
CA GLN A 240 15.84 7.93 -0.33
C GLN A 240 14.63 8.82 0.02
N SER A 241 13.77 9.11 -0.96
CA SER A 241 12.52 9.85 -0.74
C SER A 241 11.63 9.19 0.31
N VAL A 242 11.35 7.88 0.17
CA VAL A 242 10.55 7.14 1.16
C VAL A 242 11.21 7.11 2.54
N LYS A 243 12.53 6.89 2.62
CA LYS A 243 13.25 6.89 3.91
C LYS A 243 13.12 8.23 4.63
N ARG A 244 13.28 9.34 3.90
CA ARG A 244 13.09 10.70 4.44
C ARG A 244 11.68 10.89 4.99
N ILE A 245 10.66 10.52 4.22
CA ILE A 245 9.26 10.65 4.61
C ILE A 245 8.95 9.79 5.85
N TYR A 246 9.35 8.52 5.85
CA TYR A 246 9.14 7.60 6.96
C TYR A 246 9.76 8.15 8.25
N ASN A 247 11.03 8.54 8.21
CA ASN A 247 11.75 9.06 9.37
C ASN A 247 11.09 10.34 9.92
N TYR A 248 10.67 11.25 9.04
CA TYR A 248 9.94 12.45 9.44
C TYR A 248 8.61 12.10 10.13
N TYR A 249 7.84 11.18 9.57
CA TYR A 249 6.57 10.75 10.15
C TYR A 249 6.74 10.15 11.55
N LYS A 250 7.75 9.28 11.73
CA LYS A 250 8.02 8.67 13.03
C LYS A 250 8.53 9.71 14.04
N LYS A 251 9.48 10.56 13.65
CA LYS A 251 10.02 11.65 14.48
C LYS A 251 8.93 12.58 15.01
N HIS A 252 7.98 12.97 14.15
CA HIS A 252 6.91 13.91 14.51
C HIS A 252 5.61 13.23 14.92
N ASN A 253 5.64 11.91 15.16
CA ASN A 253 4.51 11.10 15.64
C ASN A 253 3.23 11.21 14.79
N TYR A 254 3.40 11.37 13.48
CA TYR A 254 2.28 11.29 12.53
C TYR A 254 1.74 9.85 12.48
N LYS A 255 0.40 9.72 12.49
CA LYS A 255 -0.28 8.42 12.49
C LYS A 255 -0.57 7.88 11.09
N THR A 256 -0.41 8.73 10.07
CA THR A 256 -0.53 8.34 8.66
C THR A 256 0.44 7.20 8.36
N THR A 257 -0.08 6.12 7.80
CA THR A 257 0.70 4.94 7.41
C THR A 257 1.52 5.25 6.16
N VAL A 258 2.81 4.88 6.16
CA VAL A 258 3.67 5.00 4.97
C VAL A 258 3.67 3.69 4.19
N MET A 259 3.09 3.70 2.98
CA MET A 259 3.08 2.54 2.09
C MET A 259 3.92 2.79 0.84
N ALA A 260 5.15 2.29 0.81
CA ALA A 260 5.98 2.45 -0.38
C ALA A 260 5.38 1.73 -1.60
N ALA A 261 5.39 2.38 -2.76
CA ALA A 261 4.67 1.93 -3.95
C ALA A 261 5.48 2.11 -5.25
N SER A 262 4.99 1.50 -6.34
CA SER A 262 5.50 1.68 -7.71
C SER A 262 6.98 1.27 -7.89
N PHE A 263 7.37 0.10 -7.40
CA PHE A 263 8.73 -0.44 -7.55
C PHE A 263 9.10 -0.84 -9.00
N ARG A 264 10.39 -0.91 -9.30
CA ARG A 264 10.96 -1.47 -10.54
C ARG A 264 11.66 -2.80 -10.34
N ASN A 265 12.19 -3.05 -9.14
CA ASN A 265 12.97 -4.24 -8.83
C ASN A 265 12.89 -4.57 -7.34
N ILE A 266 13.22 -5.82 -6.96
CA ILE A 266 13.17 -6.25 -5.56
C ILE A 266 14.23 -5.59 -4.67
N GLY A 267 15.31 -5.06 -5.25
CA GLY A 267 16.35 -4.34 -4.51
C GLY A 267 15.83 -3.06 -3.85
N GLU A 268 14.94 -2.32 -4.52
CA GLU A 268 14.24 -1.17 -3.94
C GLU A 268 13.34 -1.57 -2.75
N ILE A 269 12.63 -2.70 -2.88
CA ILE A 269 11.73 -3.22 -1.85
C ILE A 269 12.53 -3.63 -0.61
N ILE A 270 13.61 -4.40 -0.80
CA ILE A 270 14.50 -4.84 0.28
C ILE A 270 15.15 -3.63 0.97
N ALA A 271 15.54 -2.60 0.20
CA ALA A 271 16.11 -1.37 0.74
C ALA A 271 15.11 -0.52 1.57
N LEU A 272 13.83 -0.90 1.60
CA LEU A 272 12.76 -0.29 2.39
C LEU A 272 12.10 -1.27 3.37
N ALA A 273 12.67 -2.47 3.57
CA ALA A 273 12.15 -3.43 4.53
C ALA A 273 12.08 -2.82 5.94
N GLY A 274 10.92 -2.93 6.59
CA GLY A 274 10.59 -2.21 7.83
C GLY A 274 9.70 -0.98 7.64
N CYS A 275 9.40 -0.58 6.40
CA CYS A 275 8.34 0.37 6.11
C CYS A 275 6.98 -0.16 6.63
N ASP A 276 6.03 0.70 6.97
CA ASP A 276 4.76 0.25 7.55
C ASP A 276 4.05 -0.73 6.61
N LYS A 277 3.97 -0.36 5.33
CA LYS A 277 3.48 -1.22 4.25
C LYS A 277 4.34 -1.09 2.99
N VAL A 278 4.28 -2.11 2.14
CA VAL A 278 4.82 -2.07 0.77
C VAL A 278 3.78 -2.67 -0.17
N THR A 279 3.40 -1.91 -1.21
CA THR A 279 2.50 -2.42 -2.26
C THR A 279 3.30 -2.86 -3.49
N VAL A 280 3.19 -4.14 -3.83
CA VAL A 280 4.10 -4.84 -4.73
C VAL A 280 3.32 -5.43 -5.91
N ALA A 281 3.81 -5.18 -7.12
CA ALA A 281 3.24 -5.72 -8.34
C ALA A 281 3.42 -7.25 -8.43
N PRO A 282 2.53 -7.98 -9.13
CA PRO A 282 2.57 -9.45 -9.23
C PRO A 282 3.93 -10.04 -9.63
N ALA A 283 4.61 -9.41 -10.60
CA ALA A 283 5.90 -9.87 -11.09
C ALA A 283 7.01 -9.79 -10.03
N LEU A 284 6.99 -8.74 -9.19
CA LEU A 284 7.97 -8.57 -8.12
C LEU A 284 7.63 -9.44 -6.90
N LEU A 285 6.35 -9.78 -6.68
CA LEU A 285 5.96 -10.79 -5.70
C LEU A 285 6.50 -12.18 -6.09
N GLU A 286 6.43 -12.54 -7.38
CA GLU A 286 7.03 -13.78 -7.89
C GLU A 286 8.54 -13.79 -7.68
N GLU A 287 9.21 -12.69 -8.05
CA GLU A 287 10.65 -12.57 -7.91
C GLU A 287 11.10 -12.68 -6.44
N LEU A 288 10.42 -12.00 -5.52
CA LEU A 288 10.66 -12.13 -4.07
C LEU A 288 10.40 -13.56 -3.57
N SER A 289 9.34 -14.21 -4.05
CA SER A 289 8.99 -15.57 -3.65
C SER A 289 9.99 -16.61 -4.16
N GLY A 290 10.66 -16.33 -5.29
CA GLY A 290 11.71 -17.18 -5.87
C GLY A 290 13.12 -16.82 -5.42
N SER A 291 13.30 -15.78 -4.61
CA SER A 291 14.60 -15.26 -4.19
C SER A 291 14.98 -15.70 -2.77
N ASP A 292 16.27 -16.00 -2.57
CA ASP A 292 16.90 -16.25 -1.28
C ASP A 292 17.72 -15.04 -0.77
N LEU A 293 17.56 -13.88 -1.40
CA LEU A 293 18.27 -12.67 -1.00
C LEU A 293 17.94 -12.30 0.46
N PRO A 294 18.95 -11.92 1.26
CA PRO A 294 18.72 -11.44 2.62
C PRO A 294 17.84 -10.19 2.65
N VAL A 295 16.87 -10.16 3.56
CA VAL A 295 16.00 -9.00 3.79
C VAL A 295 16.25 -8.45 5.20
N PRO A 296 17.31 -7.64 5.41
CA PRO A 296 17.57 -7.03 6.70
C PRO A 296 16.54 -5.95 7.02
N ARG A 297 16.24 -5.71 8.30
CA ARG A 297 15.47 -4.54 8.72
C ARG A 297 16.27 -3.27 8.39
N VAL A 298 15.71 -2.40 7.54
CA VAL A 298 16.30 -1.11 7.16
C VAL A 298 15.61 0.06 7.87
N LEU A 299 14.28 0.03 7.92
CA LEU A 299 13.46 1.05 8.58
C LEU A 299 13.00 0.56 9.96
N GLY A 300 12.95 1.49 10.93
CA GLY A 300 12.59 1.20 12.33
C GLY A 300 13.66 0.45 13.13
N ALA A 301 14.90 0.33 12.63
CA ALA A 301 16.00 -0.21 13.41
C ALA A 301 16.36 0.77 14.56
N GLY A 302 16.29 0.31 15.81
CA GLY A 302 16.64 1.10 17.01
C GLY A 302 15.47 1.74 17.77
N THR A 303 14.21 1.52 17.35
CA THR A 303 13.03 2.05 18.07
C THR A 303 12.48 1.11 19.14
N GLU A 304 13.12 -0.03 19.39
CA GLU A 304 12.69 -1.01 20.40
C GLU A 304 12.87 -0.52 21.85
N ASN A 305 13.56 0.61 22.07
CA ASN A 305 13.73 1.29 23.36
C ASN A 305 13.41 2.80 23.29
N ALA A 306 12.36 3.20 22.57
CA ALA A 306 12.01 4.61 22.36
C ALA A 306 11.32 5.30 23.56
N GLU A 307 11.57 4.87 24.81
CA GLU A 307 11.24 5.65 26.02
C GLU A 307 12.43 6.46 26.56
N GLU A 308 13.67 6.24 26.08
CA GLU A 308 14.84 7.03 26.49
C GLU A 308 15.70 7.45 25.29
N VAL A 309 15.33 8.55 24.63
CA VAL A 309 16.33 9.34 23.89
C VAL A 309 16.09 10.82 24.16
N ALA A 310 16.45 11.23 25.38
CA ALA A 310 16.89 12.60 25.60
C ALA A 310 18.23 12.79 24.87
N SER A 311 18.24 13.71 23.89
CA SER A 311 19.37 14.37 23.24
C SER A 311 20.62 13.54 22.86
N PRO A 312 20.98 13.44 21.56
CA PRO A 312 22.26 12.86 21.17
C PRO A 312 23.45 13.83 21.41
N PRO A 313 24.66 13.30 21.68
CA PRO A 313 25.86 14.12 21.90
C PRO A 313 26.42 14.70 20.59
N ARG A 314 27.05 15.88 20.71
CA ARG A 314 27.63 16.65 19.60
C ARG A 314 28.99 16.08 19.12
N GLY A 315 29.13 15.98 17.80
CA GLY A 315 30.39 15.72 17.06
C GLY A 315 30.31 14.38 16.34
N SER A 316 30.62 14.21 15.05
CA SER A 316 31.50 14.87 14.08
C SER A 316 30.89 14.75 12.67
N GLN A 317 31.32 15.59 11.73
CA GLN A 317 30.93 15.56 10.31
C GLN A 317 31.69 14.45 9.58
N GLU A 318 31.00 13.67 8.74
CA GLU A 318 31.44 13.29 7.38
C GLU A 318 30.33 12.51 6.65
N ASN A 319 30.18 12.82 5.35
CA ASN A 319 29.33 12.20 4.32
C ASN A 319 27.80 12.44 4.35
N GLY A 320 27.40 13.51 3.64
CA GLY A 320 26.29 13.44 2.66
C GLY A 320 24.85 13.61 3.15
N VAL A 321 24.61 13.68 4.45
CA VAL A 321 23.37 14.21 5.01
C VAL A 321 23.76 15.45 5.78
N THR A 322 23.34 16.64 5.34
CA THR A 322 23.52 17.84 6.15
C THR A 322 22.82 17.59 7.49
N LYS A 323 23.55 17.83 8.58
CA LYS A 323 23.10 17.70 9.97
C LYS A 323 21.75 18.40 10.24
N ASP A 324 21.35 19.31 9.37
CA ASP A 324 20.17 20.15 9.50
C ASP A 324 18.84 19.42 9.21
N GLU A 325 18.82 18.30 8.47
CA GLU A 325 17.55 17.59 8.20
C GLU A 325 17.10 16.68 9.35
N ALA A 326 18.04 16.14 10.14
CA ALA A 326 17.72 15.32 11.31
C ALA A 326 17.17 16.16 12.47
N ASP A 327 17.56 17.43 12.56
CA ASP A 327 17.07 18.42 13.54
C ASP A 327 15.95 19.32 12.97
N ALA A 328 15.48 19.07 11.74
CA ALA A 328 14.45 19.89 11.10
C ALA A 328 13.22 20.04 12.00
N GLU A 329 12.83 21.29 12.24
CA GLU A 329 11.60 21.65 12.92
C GLU A 329 10.39 21.11 12.14
N LYS A 330 9.29 20.90 12.86
CA LYS A 330 8.04 20.48 12.23
C LYS A 330 7.60 21.59 11.28
N LEU A 331 7.50 21.27 9.99
CA LEU A 331 6.96 22.19 8.99
C LEU A 331 5.44 22.32 9.20
N GLU A 332 4.93 23.54 9.02
CA GLU A 332 3.50 23.79 8.81
C GLU A 332 3.26 23.97 7.31
N MET A 333 2.24 23.30 6.76
CA MET A 333 2.00 23.27 5.33
C MET A 333 0.71 24.02 4.95
N ASP A 334 0.85 25.31 4.67
CA ASP A 334 -0.20 26.09 4.00
C ASP A 334 -0.14 25.93 2.47
N GLU A 335 -1.18 26.39 1.77
CA GLU A 335 -1.29 26.23 0.31
C GLU A 335 -0.11 26.88 -0.43
N LYS A 336 0.30 28.07 0.00
CA LYS A 336 1.39 28.82 -0.63
C LYS A 336 2.70 28.06 -0.51
N THR A 337 3.00 27.55 0.68
CA THR A 337 4.21 26.79 0.99
C THR A 337 4.20 25.47 0.23
N PHE A 338 3.07 24.76 0.19
CA PHE A 338 2.91 23.53 -0.58
C PHE A 338 3.21 23.75 -2.06
N ARG A 339 2.55 24.75 -2.67
CA ARG A 339 2.71 25.03 -4.10
C ARG A 339 4.14 25.44 -4.43
N TRP A 340 4.77 26.25 -3.58
CA TRP A 340 6.16 26.67 -3.77
C TRP A 340 7.14 25.50 -3.65
N MET A 341 7.04 24.71 -2.59
CA MET A 341 7.94 23.57 -2.38
C MET A 341 7.76 22.49 -3.45
N LEU A 342 6.54 22.25 -3.93
CA LEU A 342 6.29 21.35 -5.04
C LEU A 342 6.92 21.90 -6.34
N ASN A 343 6.79 23.20 -6.60
CA ASN A 343 7.35 23.85 -7.77
C ASN A 343 8.89 23.80 -7.82
N GLU A 344 9.56 23.93 -6.67
CA GLU A 344 11.03 23.80 -6.57
C GLU A 344 11.53 22.38 -6.83
N ASP A 345 10.67 21.36 -6.68
CA ASP A 345 10.97 19.97 -7.02
C ASP A 345 10.47 19.66 -8.45
N ALA A 346 11.33 19.90 -9.44
CA ALA A 346 11.02 19.67 -10.85
C ALA A 346 10.54 18.23 -11.13
N MET A 347 11.19 17.24 -10.50
CA MET A 347 10.83 15.83 -10.63
C MET A 347 9.40 15.60 -10.14
N ALA A 348 9.08 16.07 -8.93
CA ALA A 348 7.76 15.86 -8.36
C ALA A 348 6.66 16.60 -9.12
N THR A 349 6.92 17.84 -9.54
CA THR A 349 6.00 18.61 -10.38
C THR A 349 5.67 17.88 -11.68
N GLU A 350 6.69 17.40 -12.40
CA GLU A 350 6.50 16.68 -13.65
C GLU A 350 5.79 15.34 -13.43
N LYS A 351 6.22 14.56 -12.42
CA LYS A 351 5.71 13.21 -12.18
C LYS A 351 4.29 13.18 -11.61
N LEU A 352 3.90 14.15 -10.78
CA LEU A 352 2.51 14.31 -10.36
C LEU A 352 1.61 14.55 -11.58
N ALA A 353 1.98 15.53 -12.41
CA ALA A 353 1.19 15.91 -13.58
C ALA A 353 1.15 14.78 -14.64
N GLU A 354 2.28 14.10 -14.89
CA GLU A 354 2.36 12.93 -15.76
C GLU A 354 1.47 11.80 -15.24
N GLY A 355 1.50 11.52 -13.93
CA GLY A 355 0.69 10.49 -13.29
C GLY A 355 -0.80 10.72 -13.47
N ILE A 356 -1.29 11.93 -13.18
CA ILE A 356 -2.70 12.30 -13.35
C ILE A 356 -3.13 12.16 -14.81
N ARG A 357 -2.33 12.66 -15.77
CA ARG A 357 -2.63 12.51 -17.21
C ARG A 357 -2.69 11.06 -17.66
N SER A 358 -1.83 10.21 -17.11
CA SER A 358 -1.75 8.80 -17.47
C SER A 358 -2.96 8.03 -16.94
N PHE A 359 -3.31 8.22 -15.67
CA PHE A 359 -4.50 7.61 -15.08
C PHE A 359 -5.80 8.09 -15.76
N ASN A 360 -5.88 9.36 -16.13
CA ASN A 360 -7.04 9.84 -16.90
C ASN A 360 -7.12 9.19 -18.29
N ARG A 361 -5.98 9.01 -18.96
CA ARG A 361 -5.94 8.32 -20.27
C ARG A 361 -6.43 6.88 -20.17
N ASP A 362 -5.95 6.14 -19.18
CA ASP A 362 -6.35 4.75 -18.97
C ASP A 362 -7.84 4.65 -18.63
N LEU A 363 -8.37 5.59 -17.84
CA LEU A 363 -9.79 5.68 -17.56
C LEU A 363 -10.62 5.97 -18.83
N LEU A 364 -10.15 6.86 -19.71
CA LEU A 364 -10.80 7.11 -21.00
C LEU A 364 -10.80 5.86 -21.89
N SER A 365 -9.68 5.13 -21.94
CA SER A 365 -9.62 3.86 -22.66
C SER A 365 -10.59 2.81 -22.10
N LEU A 366 -10.78 2.76 -20.77
CA LEU A 366 -11.78 1.90 -20.16
C LEU A 366 -13.21 2.31 -20.55
N LYS A 367 -13.50 3.62 -20.59
CA LYS A 367 -14.79 4.14 -21.07
C LYS A 367 -15.04 3.80 -22.53
N ASP A 368 -14.03 3.86 -23.37
CA ASP A 368 -14.14 3.48 -24.78
C ASP A 368 -14.42 1.98 -24.94
N MET A 369 -13.76 1.13 -24.15
CA MET A 369 -14.07 -0.30 -24.08
C MET A 369 -15.53 -0.56 -23.67
N ILE A 370 -16.04 0.18 -22.68
CA ILE A 370 -17.45 0.11 -22.26
C ILE A 370 -18.35 0.52 -23.42
N ARG A 371 -18.11 1.69 -24.05
CA ARG A 371 -18.90 2.17 -25.19
C ARG A 371 -18.92 1.18 -26.34
N GLU A 372 -17.79 0.56 -26.66
CA GLU A 372 -17.71 -0.47 -27.69
C GLU A 372 -18.55 -1.70 -27.37
N LYS A 373 -18.54 -2.15 -26.11
CA LYS A 373 -19.37 -3.25 -25.66
C LYS A 373 -20.85 -2.90 -25.71
N LEU A 374 -21.23 -1.71 -25.26
CA LEU A 374 -22.61 -1.22 -25.29
C LEU A 374 -23.16 -1.10 -26.71
N ARG A 375 -22.34 -0.72 -27.71
CA ARG A 375 -22.74 -0.69 -29.13
C ARG A 375 -23.04 -2.06 -29.74
N LYS A 376 -22.57 -3.14 -29.10
CA LYS A 376 -22.76 -4.53 -29.55
C LYS A 376 -23.93 -5.22 -28.86
N MET A 377 -24.50 -4.61 -27.82
CA MET A 377 -25.73 -5.04 -27.13
C MET A 377 -26.94 -4.45 -27.82
#